data_AF-A0A9P6S1Y6-F1
#
_entry.id   AF-A0A9P6S1Y6-F1
#
_cell.length_a   1.000
_cell.length_b   1.000
_cell.length_c   1.000
_cell.angle_alpha   90.00
_cell.angle_beta   90.00
_cell.angle_gamma   90.00
#
_symmetry.space_group_name_H-M   'P 1'
#
loop_
_entity.id
_entity.type
_entity.pdbx_description
1 polymer ?
#
loop_
_entity_poly.entity_id
_entity_poly.type
_entity_poly.pdbx_seq_one_letter_code
_entity_poly.pdbx_strand_id
1 'polypeptide(L)'
;MTTTSFSTLPQESQETIATFLNQKDLTVCILVCRAWNAVFFPALWRHVEILLDKDNTWQKQFADILKVNGDLVHSLRLTTEGGALSRFVHPLNLPVLPKLTAMDITGAFDMIWDEQLAGLIGLCGPAGWKRLSLCCSSKYFSCLYFGNQSFAALLRHANTLVVVRFEGLSEMKSDHIHTLFCSAPLLKEVYIYSNCCNSIFAPWLDATAINQSEWVCSNLEVLVVQIRGIPRPDITRDICGQPAHRRIKSGTLQESLTLQHQIYVKLGGLVKLRELTLGLPLDVSKSDFEPRDQAYYRQFDCLAMTLDSGLDLLRGLGRLQVVGLQDMEIYIDGDREQEWVREHWPHARIEWTDKSVDLGIGELWEGELDD
;
A
#
# COMPACT_ATOMS: atom_id res chain seq x y z
N MET A 1 7.16 -53.35 22.62
CA MET A 1 7.13 -51.88 22.65
C MET A 1 6.84 -51.41 21.24
N THR A 2 5.72 -50.75 21.00
CA THR A 2 5.42 -50.14 19.69
C THR A 2 6.29 -48.90 19.54
N THR A 3 7.21 -48.92 18.59
CA THR A 3 8.00 -47.75 18.21
C THR A 3 7.06 -46.69 17.66
N THR A 4 6.97 -45.54 18.34
CA THR A 4 6.25 -44.37 17.84
C THR A 4 6.95 -43.86 16.58
N SER A 5 6.23 -43.86 15.46
CA SER A 5 6.71 -43.36 14.17
C SER A 5 5.88 -42.15 13.74
N PHE A 6 6.44 -41.22 12.97
CA PHE A 6 5.68 -40.10 12.41
C PHE A 6 4.45 -40.58 11.61
N SER A 7 4.58 -41.72 10.93
CA SER A 7 3.48 -42.35 10.18
C SER A 7 2.34 -42.88 11.06
N THR A 8 2.53 -42.94 12.38
CA THR A 8 1.47 -43.32 13.33
C THR A 8 0.68 -42.13 13.87
N LEU A 9 1.09 -40.90 13.56
CA LEU A 9 0.33 -39.70 13.93
C LEU A 9 -0.93 -39.56 13.05
N PRO A 10 -2.04 -39.00 13.57
CA PRO A 10 -3.17 -38.60 12.73
C PRO A 10 -2.75 -37.61 11.64
N GLN A 11 -3.38 -37.70 10.46
CA GLN A 11 -3.07 -36.85 9.30
C GLN A 11 -3.12 -35.35 9.65
N GLU A 12 -4.12 -34.93 10.41
CA GLU A 12 -4.28 -33.54 10.87
C GLU A 12 -3.07 -33.03 11.66
N SER A 13 -2.50 -33.89 12.52
CA SER A 13 -1.29 -33.55 13.28
C SER A 13 -0.07 -33.42 12.37
N GLN A 14 0.05 -34.30 11.36
CA GLN A 14 1.13 -34.25 10.38
C GLN A 14 1.04 -32.98 9.52
N GLU A 15 -0.16 -32.63 9.04
CA GLU A 15 -0.43 -31.39 8.29
C GLU A 15 -0.17 -30.15 9.14
N THR A 16 -0.59 -30.18 10.41
CA THR A 16 -0.32 -29.11 11.37
C THR A 16 1.19 -28.90 11.54
N ILE A 17 1.96 -29.98 11.73
CA ILE A 17 3.43 -29.92 11.80
C ILE A 17 4.00 -29.26 10.55
N ALA A 18 3.51 -29.63 9.36
CA ALA A 18 3.97 -29.06 8.10
C ALA A 18 3.80 -27.53 8.03
N THR A 19 2.77 -26.95 8.67
CA THR A 19 2.57 -25.49 8.71
C THR A 19 3.59 -24.72 9.55
N PHE A 20 4.33 -25.41 10.43
CA PHE A 20 5.38 -24.80 11.26
C PHE A 20 6.78 -24.93 10.66
N LEU A 21 6.93 -25.65 9.54
CA LEU A 21 8.21 -25.85 8.87
C LEU A 21 8.45 -24.74 7.84
N ASN A 22 9.69 -24.25 7.75
CA ASN A 22 10.09 -23.36 6.66
C ASN A 22 10.36 -24.17 5.38
N GLN A 23 10.59 -23.48 4.26
CA GLN A 23 10.76 -24.12 2.95
C GLN A 23 12.00 -25.04 2.88
N LYS A 24 13.06 -24.71 3.61
CA LYS A 24 14.27 -25.55 3.72
C LYS A 24 13.96 -26.87 4.44
N ASP A 25 13.25 -26.79 5.56
CA ASP A 25 12.88 -27.97 6.36
C ASP A 25 11.90 -28.88 5.59
N LEU A 26 10.92 -28.29 4.90
CA LEU A 26 10.00 -29.03 4.02
C LEU A 26 10.75 -29.76 2.91
N THR A 27 11.76 -29.13 2.30
CA THR A 27 12.60 -29.75 1.27
C THR A 27 13.36 -30.97 1.81
N VAL A 28 13.87 -30.90 3.05
CA VAL A 28 14.50 -32.07 3.68
C VAL A 28 13.46 -33.16 3.97
N CYS A 29 12.30 -32.78 4.50
CA CYS A 29 11.24 -33.73 4.86
C CYS A 29 10.74 -34.55 3.67
N ILE A 30 10.58 -33.93 2.50
CA ILE A 30 10.11 -34.65 1.29
C ILE A 30 11.12 -35.69 0.78
N LEU A 31 12.39 -35.62 1.21
CA LEU A 31 13.46 -36.55 0.83
C LEU A 31 13.61 -37.73 1.79
N VAL A 32 12.96 -37.70 2.97
CA VAL A 32 13.12 -38.73 4.02
C VAL A 32 12.55 -40.08 3.55
N CYS A 33 11.28 -40.11 3.17
CA CYS A 33 10.62 -41.32 2.67
C CYS A 33 9.34 -40.96 1.89
N ARG A 34 8.73 -41.94 1.22
CA ARG A 34 7.50 -41.74 0.43
C ARG A 34 6.31 -41.23 1.26
N ALA A 35 6.17 -41.69 2.50
CA ALA A 35 5.08 -41.26 3.38
C ALA A 35 5.23 -39.77 3.75
N TRP A 36 6.45 -39.35 4.09
CA TRP A 36 6.75 -37.94 4.37
C TRP A 36 6.58 -37.08 3.11
N ASN A 37 7.05 -37.58 1.96
CA ASN A 37 6.84 -36.90 0.69
C ASN A 37 5.36 -36.61 0.43
N ALA A 38 4.47 -37.58 0.60
CA ALA A 38 3.02 -37.40 0.40
C ALA A 38 2.39 -36.32 1.29
N VAL A 39 2.93 -36.14 2.51
CA VAL A 39 2.42 -35.18 3.51
C VAL A 39 3.01 -33.78 3.27
N PHE A 40 4.31 -33.70 3.09
CA PHE A 40 5.04 -32.42 3.06
C PHE A 40 5.13 -31.82 1.65
N PHE A 41 4.95 -32.60 0.59
CA PHE A 41 5.01 -32.08 -0.78
C PHE A 41 3.92 -31.03 -1.07
N PRO A 42 2.64 -31.23 -0.69
CA PRO A 42 1.63 -30.17 -0.81
C PRO A 42 1.96 -28.92 0.00
N ALA A 43 2.51 -29.08 1.20
CA ALA A 43 2.90 -27.96 2.05
C ALA A 43 4.06 -27.15 1.46
N LEU A 44 5.04 -27.83 0.83
CA LEU A 44 6.16 -27.20 0.12
C LEU A 44 5.70 -26.29 -1.01
N TRP A 45 4.67 -26.71 -1.76
CA TRP A 45 4.12 -25.96 -2.89
C TRP A 45 3.08 -24.92 -2.51
N ARG A 46 2.59 -24.93 -1.26
CA ARG A 46 1.52 -24.02 -0.81
C ARG A 46 1.94 -22.55 -0.89
N HIS A 47 3.17 -22.26 -0.49
CA HIS A 47 3.74 -20.92 -0.41
C HIS A 47 5.05 -20.90 -1.17
N VAL A 48 5.02 -20.36 -2.39
CA VAL A 48 6.19 -20.35 -3.28
C VAL A 48 6.86 -18.99 -3.23
N GLU A 49 8.12 -18.96 -2.83
CA GLU A 49 8.98 -17.77 -2.87
C GLU A 49 10.05 -17.93 -3.95
N ILE A 50 10.24 -16.86 -4.72
CA ILE A 50 11.11 -16.85 -5.90
C ILE A 50 11.96 -15.59 -5.88
N LEU A 51 13.27 -15.77 -6.00
CA LEU A 51 14.22 -14.70 -6.29
C LEU A 51 14.50 -14.68 -7.80
N LEU A 52 14.03 -13.65 -8.48
CA LEU A 52 14.26 -13.39 -9.90
C LEU A 52 15.54 -12.59 -10.05
N ASP A 53 16.60 -13.28 -10.45
CA ASP A 53 17.90 -12.69 -10.81
C ASP A 53 17.98 -12.36 -12.31
N LYS A 54 19.12 -11.86 -12.78
CA LYS A 54 19.30 -11.54 -14.20
C LYS A 54 19.56 -12.78 -15.08
N ASP A 55 20.11 -13.84 -14.49
CA ASP A 55 20.66 -14.99 -15.20
C ASP A 55 19.57 -15.99 -15.63
N ASN A 56 18.48 -16.11 -14.86
CA ASN A 56 17.17 -16.66 -15.27
C ASN A 56 17.17 -18.02 -15.99
N THR A 57 18.25 -18.80 -15.91
CA THR A 57 18.37 -20.08 -16.65
C THR A 57 17.35 -21.13 -16.21
N TRP A 58 16.83 -21.00 -14.99
CA TRP A 58 15.87 -21.92 -14.40
C TRP A 58 14.40 -21.57 -14.69
N GLN A 59 14.10 -20.38 -15.24
CA GLN A 59 12.72 -19.87 -15.40
C GLN A 59 11.82 -20.83 -16.20
N LYS A 60 12.33 -21.37 -17.30
CA LYS A 60 11.56 -22.30 -18.15
C LYS A 60 11.22 -23.59 -17.39
N GLN A 61 12.21 -24.17 -16.70
CA GLN A 61 12.01 -25.38 -15.91
C GLN A 61 10.99 -25.13 -14.80
N PHE A 62 11.07 -23.97 -14.15
CA PHE A 62 10.13 -23.61 -13.10
C PHE A 62 8.71 -23.39 -13.63
N ALA A 63 8.54 -22.75 -14.79
CA ALA A 63 7.23 -22.65 -15.43
C ALA A 63 6.63 -24.03 -15.73
N ASP A 64 7.45 -24.98 -16.17
CA ASP A 64 7.01 -26.35 -16.41
C ASP A 64 6.63 -27.07 -15.09
N ILE A 65 7.37 -26.82 -14.02
CA ILE A 65 7.03 -27.36 -12.69
C ILE A 65 5.74 -26.72 -12.14
N LEU A 66 5.51 -25.43 -12.38
CA LEU A 66 4.26 -24.76 -12.02
C LEU A 66 3.05 -25.32 -12.77
N LYS A 67 3.22 -25.80 -14.01
CA LYS A 67 2.13 -26.49 -14.73
C LYS A 67 1.73 -27.79 -14.05
N VAL A 68 2.68 -28.48 -13.43
CA VAL A 68 2.43 -29.74 -12.74
C VAL A 68 1.85 -29.54 -11.35
N ASN A 69 2.28 -28.50 -10.63
CA ASN A 69 1.97 -28.31 -9.20
C ASN A 69 1.10 -27.07 -8.91
N GLY A 70 0.61 -26.38 -9.95
CA GLY A 70 -0.04 -25.08 -9.82
C GLY A 70 -1.35 -25.12 -9.02
N ASP A 71 -1.99 -26.29 -8.92
CA ASP A 71 -3.18 -26.54 -8.10
C ASP A 71 -2.87 -26.60 -6.59
N LEU A 72 -1.59 -26.68 -6.21
CA LEU A 72 -1.14 -26.65 -4.83
C LEU A 72 -0.75 -25.23 -4.37
N VAL A 73 -0.49 -24.31 -5.30
CA VAL A 73 0.00 -22.96 -4.99
C VAL A 73 -1.12 -22.05 -4.48
N HIS A 74 -0.95 -21.52 -3.26
CA HIS A 74 -1.90 -20.61 -2.62
C HIS A 74 -1.38 -19.19 -2.51
N SER A 75 -0.06 -19.03 -2.34
CA SER A 75 0.60 -17.72 -2.39
C SER A 75 1.88 -17.76 -3.19
N LEU A 76 2.15 -16.65 -3.87
CA LEU A 76 3.35 -16.45 -4.65
C LEU A 76 4.07 -15.18 -4.18
N ARG A 77 5.33 -15.31 -3.78
CA ARG A 77 6.21 -14.17 -3.49
C ARG A 77 7.30 -14.09 -4.54
N LEU A 78 7.40 -12.95 -5.21
CA LEU A 78 8.39 -12.66 -6.23
C LEU A 78 9.28 -11.51 -5.76
N THR A 79 10.55 -11.80 -5.51
CA THR A 79 11.57 -10.77 -5.30
C THR A 79 12.33 -10.58 -6.61
N THR A 80 12.40 -9.36 -7.15
CA THR A 80 13.03 -9.10 -8.45
C THR A 80 14.15 -8.08 -8.39
N GLU A 81 15.22 -8.35 -9.14
CA GLU A 81 16.30 -7.41 -9.37
C GLU A 81 16.27 -6.88 -10.81
N GLY A 82 15.81 -5.64 -10.98
CA GLY A 82 15.71 -4.98 -12.29
C GLY A 82 14.68 -5.66 -13.20
N GLY A 83 15.00 -5.80 -14.49
CA GLY A 83 14.10 -6.35 -15.51
C GLY A 83 13.90 -7.86 -15.48
N ALA A 84 14.25 -8.54 -14.39
CA ALA A 84 14.05 -9.98 -14.26
C ALA A 84 12.57 -10.37 -14.31
N LEU A 85 11.69 -9.56 -13.70
CA LEU A 85 10.25 -9.82 -13.71
C LEU A 85 9.64 -9.75 -15.13
N SER A 86 10.01 -8.78 -15.96
CA SER A 86 9.48 -8.73 -17.34
C SER A 86 9.91 -9.96 -18.18
N ARG A 87 11.14 -10.44 -17.98
CA ARG A 87 11.64 -11.69 -18.58
C ARG A 87 10.95 -12.93 -18.04
N PHE A 88 10.51 -12.92 -16.79
CA PHE A 88 9.74 -14.00 -16.20
C PHE A 88 8.32 -14.08 -16.78
N VAL A 89 7.66 -12.94 -16.98
CA VAL A 89 6.26 -12.92 -17.43
C VAL A 89 6.12 -13.20 -18.92
N HIS A 90 6.91 -12.51 -19.76
CA HIS A 90 6.67 -12.46 -21.20
C HIS A 90 6.76 -13.83 -21.93
N PRO A 91 7.71 -14.73 -21.63
CA PRO A 91 7.89 -15.95 -22.41
C PRO A 91 7.24 -17.21 -21.82
N LEU A 92 6.81 -17.20 -20.56
CA LEU A 92 6.62 -18.45 -19.82
C LEU A 92 5.23 -19.08 -19.96
N ASN A 93 4.23 -18.38 -20.53
CA ASN A 93 2.83 -18.88 -20.64
C ASN A 93 2.41 -19.59 -19.34
N LEU A 94 2.52 -18.86 -18.23
CA LEU A 94 2.27 -19.43 -16.90
C LEU A 94 0.82 -19.95 -16.82
N PRO A 95 0.61 -21.13 -16.22
CA PRO A 95 -0.72 -21.70 -16.08
C PRO A 95 -1.57 -20.87 -15.12
N VAL A 96 -2.89 -20.95 -15.27
CA VAL A 96 -3.80 -20.48 -14.21
C VAL A 96 -3.57 -21.30 -12.96
N LEU A 97 -3.45 -20.63 -11.82
CA LEU A 97 -3.20 -21.19 -10.51
C LEU A 97 -4.52 -21.14 -9.72
N PRO A 98 -5.32 -22.22 -9.71
CA PRO A 98 -6.71 -22.17 -9.28
C PRO A 98 -6.91 -21.87 -7.79
N LYS A 99 -5.89 -22.13 -6.95
CA LYS A 99 -5.91 -21.86 -5.51
C LYS A 99 -5.10 -20.62 -5.11
N LEU A 100 -4.48 -19.94 -6.05
CA LEU A 100 -3.69 -18.75 -5.79
C LEU A 100 -4.60 -17.62 -5.32
N THR A 101 -4.35 -17.10 -4.12
CA THR A 101 -5.16 -16.04 -3.50
C THR A 101 -4.33 -14.89 -2.94
N ALA A 102 -3.00 -15.03 -2.88
CA ALA A 102 -2.10 -14.00 -2.40
C ALA A 102 -0.87 -13.88 -3.29
N MET A 103 -0.52 -12.65 -3.67
CA MET A 103 0.71 -12.37 -4.40
C MET A 103 1.41 -11.17 -3.78
N ASP A 104 2.71 -11.33 -3.49
CA ASP A 104 3.59 -10.24 -3.07
C ASP A 104 4.72 -10.12 -4.08
N ILE A 105 4.88 -8.96 -4.72
CA ILE A 105 5.98 -8.66 -5.62
C ILE A 105 6.81 -7.53 -5.02
N THR A 106 8.09 -7.78 -4.80
CA THR A 106 9.03 -6.82 -4.18
C THR A 106 10.27 -6.65 -5.06
N GLY A 107 10.82 -5.44 -5.12
CA GLY A 107 12.14 -5.22 -5.71
C GLY A 107 12.19 -4.08 -6.72
N ALA A 108 13.24 -4.06 -7.54
CA ALA A 108 13.41 -3.04 -8.58
C ALA A 108 12.80 -3.54 -9.89
N PHE A 109 11.95 -2.72 -10.50
CA PHE A 109 11.27 -3.02 -11.75
C PHE A 109 11.89 -2.23 -12.91
N ASP A 110 12.45 -2.91 -13.91
CA ASP A 110 12.68 -2.26 -15.21
C ASP A 110 11.38 -2.31 -15.99
N MET A 111 10.78 -1.14 -16.23
CA MET A 111 9.57 -0.90 -17.05
C MET A 111 8.74 -2.17 -17.32
N ILE A 112 7.97 -2.63 -16.33
CA ILE A 112 6.98 -3.70 -16.56
C ILE A 112 5.78 -3.07 -17.23
N TRP A 113 5.31 -3.69 -18.30
CA TRP A 113 4.23 -3.16 -19.10
C TRP A 113 2.90 -3.57 -18.48
N ASP A 114 1.88 -2.71 -18.63
CA ASP A 114 0.54 -2.94 -18.08
C ASP A 114 -0.02 -4.33 -18.40
N GLU A 115 0.16 -4.78 -19.65
CA GLU A 115 -0.33 -6.08 -20.13
C GLU A 115 0.35 -7.26 -19.42
N GLN A 116 1.65 -7.15 -19.12
CA GLN A 116 2.40 -8.20 -18.44
C GLN A 116 1.91 -8.34 -16.99
N LEU A 117 1.74 -7.21 -16.30
CA LEU A 117 1.23 -7.20 -14.94
C LEU A 117 -0.24 -7.67 -14.90
N ALA A 118 -1.06 -7.28 -15.87
CA ALA A 118 -2.41 -7.80 -16.03
C ALA A 118 -2.42 -9.33 -16.22
N GLY A 119 -1.48 -9.87 -17.00
CA GLY A 119 -1.28 -11.31 -17.17
C GLY A 119 -0.92 -12.01 -15.86
N LEU A 120 -0.04 -11.43 -15.05
CA LEU A 120 0.30 -11.94 -13.72
C LEU A 120 -0.90 -11.95 -12.76
N ILE A 121 -1.67 -10.85 -12.74
CA ILE A 121 -2.90 -10.77 -11.94
C ILE A 121 -3.91 -11.81 -12.44
N GLY A 122 -3.96 -12.05 -13.75
CA GLY A 122 -4.79 -13.07 -14.38
C GLY A 122 -4.40 -14.53 -14.09
N LEU A 123 -3.27 -14.79 -13.41
CA LEU A 123 -2.91 -16.14 -12.98
C LEU A 123 -3.86 -16.68 -11.90
N CYS A 124 -4.54 -15.81 -11.16
CA CYS A 124 -5.53 -16.23 -10.19
C CYS A 124 -6.74 -16.86 -10.90
N GLY A 125 -7.05 -18.11 -10.53
CA GLY A 125 -8.24 -18.78 -11.01
C GLY A 125 -9.51 -18.38 -10.24
N PRO A 126 -10.48 -19.29 -10.09
CA PRO A 126 -11.79 -18.97 -9.52
C PRO A 126 -11.76 -18.65 -8.01
N ALA A 127 -10.67 -18.92 -7.31
CA ALA A 127 -10.54 -18.62 -5.87
C ALA A 127 -10.55 -17.12 -5.57
N GLY A 128 -10.12 -16.29 -6.54
CA GLY A 128 -10.05 -14.85 -6.42
C GLY A 128 -8.88 -14.33 -5.57
N TRP A 129 -8.43 -13.11 -5.87
CA TRP A 129 -7.42 -12.45 -5.05
C TRP A 129 -7.98 -12.05 -3.70
N LYS A 130 -7.30 -12.46 -2.63
CA LYS A 130 -7.47 -11.93 -1.28
C LYS A 130 -6.43 -10.87 -0.95
N ARG A 131 -5.20 -11.06 -1.44
CA ARG A 131 -4.08 -10.13 -1.19
C ARG A 131 -3.28 -9.90 -2.47
N LEU A 132 -3.06 -8.64 -2.81
CA LEU A 132 -2.10 -8.24 -3.82
C LEU A 132 -1.20 -7.13 -3.25
N SER A 133 0.10 -7.37 -3.21
CA SER A 133 1.10 -6.42 -2.73
C SER A 133 2.16 -6.22 -3.80
N LEU A 134 2.38 -4.98 -4.22
CA LEU A 134 3.41 -4.60 -5.18
C LEU A 134 4.25 -3.51 -4.52
N CYS A 135 5.49 -3.84 -4.18
CA CYS A 135 6.41 -2.95 -3.47
C CYS A 135 7.65 -2.71 -4.31
N CYS A 136 7.75 -1.48 -4.83
CA CYS A 136 8.87 -1.03 -5.62
C CYS A 136 9.98 -0.49 -4.72
N SER A 137 11.17 -1.08 -4.84
CA SER A 137 12.36 -0.57 -4.17
C SER A 137 12.71 0.82 -4.70
N SER A 138 12.90 1.74 -3.78
CA SER A 138 13.12 3.15 -4.06
C SER A 138 14.55 3.49 -4.56
N LYS A 139 15.41 2.47 -4.73
CA LYS A 139 16.84 2.61 -5.07
C LYS A 139 17.11 2.88 -6.55
N TYR A 140 16.13 2.68 -7.42
CA TYR A 140 16.26 2.87 -8.85
C TYR A 140 15.03 3.64 -9.33
N PHE A 141 15.10 4.32 -10.49
CA PHE A 141 13.94 4.93 -11.17
C PHE A 141 12.95 3.86 -11.69
N SER A 142 12.70 2.83 -10.89
CA SER A 142 11.82 1.73 -11.19
C SER A 142 10.38 2.18 -11.04
N CYS A 143 9.66 2.23 -12.16
CA CYS A 143 8.24 2.46 -12.21
C CYS A 143 7.52 1.13 -12.44
N LEU A 144 6.53 0.83 -11.61
CA LEU A 144 5.57 -0.21 -11.90
C LEU A 144 4.41 0.42 -12.67
N TYR A 145 4.28 0.08 -13.95
CA TYR A 145 3.17 0.56 -14.75
C TYR A 145 1.89 -0.21 -14.39
N PHE A 146 1.16 0.26 -13.39
CA PHE A 146 -0.16 -0.26 -13.04
C PHE A 146 -1.24 0.57 -13.74
N GLY A 147 -1.56 0.20 -14.98
CA GLY A 147 -2.50 0.93 -15.83
C GLY A 147 -3.90 0.31 -15.86
N ASN A 148 -4.63 0.61 -16.93
CA ASN A 148 -6.02 0.20 -17.11
C ASN A 148 -6.17 -1.34 -17.22
N GLN A 149 -5.23 -2.03 -17.86
CA GLN A 149 -5.31 -3.48 -18.05
C GLN A 149 -5.07 -4.21 -16.73
N SER A 150 -4.03 -3.82 -15.98
CA SER A 150 -3.75 -4.36 -14.65
C SER A 150 -4.90 -4.10 -13.69
N PHE A 151 -5.45 -2.87 -13.72
CA PHE A 151 -6.59 -2.52 -12.90
C PHE A 151 -7.84 -3.32 -13.26
N ALA A 152 -8.16 -3.45 -14.55
CA ALA A 152 -9.28 -4.25 -15.01
C ALA A 152 -9.13 -5.73 -14.64
N ALA A 153 -7.91 -6.28 -14.68
CA ALA A 153 -7.62 -7.62 -14.20
C ALA A 153 -7.87 -7.75 -12.69
N LEU A 154 -7.40 -6.79 -11.89
CA LEU A 154 -7.63 -6.75 -10.44
C LEU A 154 -9.12 -6.70 -10.09
N LEU A 155 -9.88 -5.85 -10.81
CA LEU A 155 -11.29 -5.59 -10.51
C LEU A 155 -12.18 -6.83 -10.69
N ARG A 156 -11.78 -7.80 -11.51
CA ARG A 156 -12.46 -9.10 -11.64
C ARG A 156 -12.52 -9.88 -10.32
N HIS A 157 -11.68 -9.52 -9.36
CA HIS A 157 -11.56 -10.16 -8.06
C HIS A 157 -12.02 -9.26 -6.91
N ALA A 158 -12.69 -8.13 -7.21
CA ALA A 158 -13.05 -7.13 -6.20
C ALA A 158 -13.85 -7.72 -5.01
N ASN A 159 -14.73 -8.69 -5.27
CA ASN A 159 -15.54 -9.35 -4.24
C ASN A 159 -14.74 -10.24 -3.27
N THR A 160 -13.50 -10.62 -3.60
CA THR A 160 -12.62 -11.42 -2.73
C THR A 160 -11.47 -10.62 -2.13
N LEU A 161 -11.20 -9.41 -2.64
CA LEU A 161 -10.07 -8.59 -2.21
C LEU A 161 -10.20 -8.15 -0.76
N VAL A 162 -9.15 -8.42 0.02
CA VAL A 162 -9.03 -8.05 1.43
C VAL A 162 -7.89 -7.07 1.65
N VAL A 163 -6.77 -7.27 0.95
CA VAL A 163 -5.55 -6.46 1.10
C VAL A 163 -5.05 -6.04 -0.28
N VAL A 164 -4.88 -4.73 -0.47
CA VAL A 164 -4.24 -4.15 -1.65
C VAL A 164 -3.13 -3.22 -1.17
N ARG A 165 -1.89 -3.52 -1.55
CA ARG A 165 -0.73 -2.66 -1.25
C ARG A 165 0.03 -2.34 -2.53
N PHE A 166 0.18 -1.06 -2.82
CA PHE A 166 1.01 -0.51 -3.88
C PHE A 166 1.95 0.50 -3.24
N GLU A 167 3.22 0.13 -3.15
CA GLU A 167 4.27 0.96 -2.59
C GLU A 167 5.25 1.33 -3.70
N GLY A 168 5.48 2.64 -3.88
CA GLY A 168 6.37 3.22 -4.88
C GLY A 168 5.65 3.79 -6.10
N LEU A 169 6.31 3.77 -7.24
CA LEU A 169 5.79 4.34 -8.47
C LEU A 169 4.70 3.46 -9.08
N SER A 170 3.50 4.00 -9.20
CA SER A 170 2.33 3.37 -9.82
C SER A 170 1.62 4.40 -10.69
N GLU A 171 1.29 4.10 -11.93
CA GLU A 171 0.40 4.94 -12.77
C GLU A 171 -1.09 4.77 -12.43
N MET A 172 -1.40 4.25 -11.25
CA MET A 172 -2.78 4.12 -10.79
C MET A 172 -3.43 5.51 -10.72
N LYS A 173 -4.52 5.67 -11.46
CA LYS A 173 -5.28 6.92 -11.53
C LYS A 173 -6.27 7.02 -10.37
N SER A 174 -6.75 8.23 -10.12
CA SER A 174 -7.72 8.47 -9.05
C SER A 174 -9.02 7.67 -9.23
N ASP A 175 -9.53 7.59 -10.46
CA ASP A 175 -10.73 6.82 -10.82
C ASP A 175 -10.58 5.32 -10.54
N HIS A 176 -9.37 4.77 -10.68
CA HIS A 176 -9.07 3.40 -10.29
C HIS A 176 -9.25 3.20 -8.78
N ILE A 177 -8.69 4.09 -7.94
CA ILE A 177 -8.80 3.95 -6.48
C ILE A 177 -10.27 4.08 -6.03
N HIS A 178 -11.02 5.02 -6.61
CA HIS A 178 -12.46 5.16 -6.34
C HIS A 178 -13.24 3.91 -6.74
N THR A 179 -12.98 3.39 -7.93
CA THR A 179 -13.64 2.18 -8.43
C THR A 179 -13.34 0.98 -7.53
N LEU A 180 -12.12 0.88 -7.00
CA LEU A 180 -11.74 -0.16 -6.05
C LEU A 180 -12.60 -0.08 -4.77
N PHE A 181 -12.75 1.10 -4.18
CA PHE A 181 -13.57 1.29 -2.96
C PHE A 181 -15.06 1.05 -3.18
N CYS A 182 -15.56 1.31 -4.39
CA CYS A 182 -16.96 1.03 -4.76
C CYS A 182 -17.20 -0.44 -5.11
N SER A 183 -16.16 -1.22 -5.41
CA SER A 183 -16.31 -2.60 -5.92
C SER A 183 -15.89 -3.68 -4.93
N ALA A 184 -15.07 -3.35 -3.92
CA ALA A 184 -14.45 -4.34 -3.02
C ALA A 184 -14.99 -4.29 -1.59
N PRO A 185 -16.11 -4.97 -1.27
CA PRO A 185 -16.76 -4.89 0.05
C PRO A 185 -15.99 -5.58 1.18
N LEU A 186 -15.09 -6.51 0.85
CA LEU A 186 -14.28 -7.25 1.84
C LEU A 186 -12.93 -6.58 2.14
N LEU A 187 -12.68 -5.42 1.53
CA LEU A 187 -11.41 -4.71 1.65
C LEU A 187 -11.21 -4.24 3.09
N LYS A 188 -10.09 -4.65 3.68
CA LYS A 188 -9.65 -4.29 5.03
C LYS A 188 -8.42 -3.42 5.02
N GLU A 189 -7.58 -3.55 4.01
CA GLU A 189 -6.35 -2.79 3.92
C GLU A 189 -6.14 -2.27 2.51
N VAL A 190 -5.97 -0.96 2.42
CA VAL A 190 -5.50 -0.27 1.23
C VAL A 190 -4.30 0.55 1.61
N TYR A 191 -3.17 0.21 0.98
CA TYR A 191 -1.92 0.92 1.15
C TYR A 191 -1.44 1.38 -0.22
N ILE A 192 -1.71 2.63 -0.59
CA ILE A 192 -1.33 3.21 -1.87
C ILE A 192 -0.39 4.38 -1.56
N TYR A 193 0.90 4.09 -1.67
CA TYR A 193 1.99 4.96 -1.29
C TYR A 193 2.89 5.20 -2.50
N SER A 194 3.19 6.46 -2.80
CA SER A 194 4.23 6.80 -3.77
C SER A 194 5.40 7.49 -3.10
N ASN A 195 6.59 6.94 -3.32
CA ASN A 195 7.85 7.57 -2.92
C ASN A 195 8.32 8.63 -3.93
N CYS A 196 7.57 8.87 -5.00
CA CYS A 196 7.95 9.80 -6.04
C CYS A 196 7.27 11.15 -5.86
N CYS A 197 8.04 12.02 -5.24
CA CYS A 197 7.70 13.40 -4.94
C CYS A 197 7.31 14.19 -6.22
N ASN A 198 7.96 13.87 -7.34
CA ASN A 198 7.92 14.71 -8.54
C ASN A 198 6.89 14.30 -9.61
N SER A 199 6.08 13.28 -9.34
CA SER A 199 5.32 12.66 -10.41
C SER A 199 3.87 13.14 -10.42
N ILE A 200 3.48 13.72 -11.55
CA ILE A 200 2.09 13.82 -12.04
C ILE A 200 1.36 12.45 -11.93
N PHE A 201 2.13 11.38 -11.75
CA PHE A 201 1.70 9.99 -11.68
C PHE A 201 1.50 9.46 -10.25
N ALA A 202 1.72 10.26 -9.20
CA ALA A 202 1.48 9.75 -7.84
C ALA A 202 -0.03 9.43 -7.71
N PRO A 203 -0.41 8.22 -7.28
CA PRO A 203 -1.80 7.88 -7.06
C PRO A 203 -2.37 8.67 -5.87
N TRP A 204 -3.49 9.36 -6.09
CA TRP A 204 -4.24 10.06 -5.05
C TRP A 204 -5.75 9.97 -5.31
N LEU A 205 -6.53 10.14 -4.24
CA LEU A 205 -7.99 10.24 -4.30
C LEU A 205 -8.43 11.69 -4.52
N ASP A 206 -9.17 11.94 -5.59
CA ASP A 206 -9.81 13.22 -5.82
C ASP A 206 -10.93 13.42 -4.82
N ALA A 207 -10.76 14.45 -3.99
CA ALA A 207 -11.70 14.93 -3.00
C ALA A 207 -13.14 15.03 -3.53
N THR A 208 -13.32 15.53 -4.75
CA THR A 208 -14.65 15.69 -5.35
C THR A 208 -15.30 14.35 -5.68
N ALA A 209 -14.52 13.38 -6.16
CA ALA A 209 -15.00 12.05 -6.47
C ALA A 209 -15.27 11.21 -5.21
N ILE A 210 -14.61 11.48 -4.07
CA ILE A 210 -14.93 10.85 -2.78
C ILE A 210 -16.41 11.10 -2.44
N ASN A 211 -16.88 12.34 -2.59
CA ASN A 211 -18.25 12.74 -2.26
C ASN A 211 -19.29 12.16 -3.24
N GLN A 212 -18.91 11.93 -4.50
CA GLN A 212 -19.82 11.41 -5.53
C GLN A 212 -19.95 9.89 -5.53
N SER A 213 -19.03 9.20 -4.88
CA SER A 213 -18.96 7.74 -4.87
C SER A 213 -19.72 7.13 -3.69
N GLU A 214 -20.08 5.85 -3.75
CA GLU A 214 -20.57 5.10 -2.59
C GLU A 214 -19.56 4.00 -2.25
N TRP A 215 -18.87 4.14 -1.12
CA TRP A 215 -17.85 3.17 -0.73
C TRP A 215 -18.51 1.96 -0.07
N VAL A 216 -18.24 0.77 -0.61
CA VAL A 216 -18.79 -0.49 -0.07
C VAL A 216 -17.86 -1.15 0.95
N CYS A 217 -16.60 -0.70 1.04
CA CYS A 217 -15.55 -1.20 1.93
C CYS A 217 -15.68 -0.70 3.39
N SER A 218 -16.85 -0.90 4.01
CA SER A 218 -17.13 -0.47 5.39
C SER A 218 -16.26 -1.14 6.49
N ASN A 219 -15.54 -2.20 6.13
CA ASN A 219 -14.67 -2.95 7.05
C ASN A 219 -13.20 -2.53 6.99
N LEU A 220 -12.90 -1.36 6.41
CA LEU A 220 -11.53 -0.90 6.26
C LEU A 220 -10.87 -0.66 7.64
N GLU A 221 -9.69 -1.24 7.81
CA GLU A 221 -8.87 -1.19 9.02
C GLU A 221 -7.61 -0.34 8.78
N VAL A 222 -7.05 -0.36 7.56
CA VAL A 222 -5.86 0.41 7.19
C VAL A 222 -6.16 1.18 5.90
N LEU A 223 -5.99 2.50 5.95
CA LEU A 223 -6.13 3.40 4.81
C LEU A 223 -4.90 4.29 4.71
N VAL A 224 -4.02 3.98 3.75
CA VAL A 224 -2.87 4.82 3.40
C VAL A 224 -3.05 5.29 1.96
N VAL A 225 -3.40 6.56 1.78
CA VAL A 225 -3.61 7.18 0.46
C VAL A 225 -3.71 8.70 0.60
N GLN A 226 -3.12 9.43 -0.35
CA GLN A 226 -3.29 10.89 -0.39
C GLN A 226 -4.68 11.28 -0.88
N ILE A 227 -5.26 12.32 -0.27
CA ILE A 227 -6.49 12.97 -0.74
C ILE A 227 -6.13 14.37 -1.23
N ARG A 228 -6.38 14.66 -2.51
CA ARG A 228 -6.01 15.93 -3.15
C ARG A 228 -7.19 16.58 -3.86
N GLY A 229 -6.98 17.77 -4.41
CA GLY A 229 -8.02 18.52 -5.12
C GLY A 229 -8.98 19.30 -4.21
N ILE A 230 -8.58 19.58 -2.96
CA ILE A 230 -9.33 20.43 -2.02
C ILE A 230 -8.88 21.89 -2.21
N PRO A 231 -9.79 22.84 -2.51
CA PRO A 231 -9.42 24.25 -2.54
C PRO A 231 -8.94 24.72 -1.17
N ARG A 232 -7.85 25.47 -1.11
CA ARG A 232 -7.28 26.00 0.15
C ARG A 232 -6.97 27.50 0.05
N PRO A 233 -8.01 28.35 -0.04
CA PRO A 233 -7.85 29.81 -0.17
C PRO A 233 -7.31 30.48 1.10
N ASP A 234 -7.30 29.76 2.22
CA ASP A 234 -6.63 30.14 3.46
C ASP A 234 -5.10 30.21 3.32
N ILE A 235 -4.53 29.48 2.36
CA ILE A 235 -3.09 29.53 2.08
C ILE A 235 -2.81 30.72 1.16
N THR A 236 -2.43 31.84 1.78
CA THR A 236 -2.13 33.10 1.08
C THR A 236 -0.63 33.34 0.85
N ARG A 237 0.23 32.57 1.52
CA ARG A 237 1.69 32.67 1.42
C ARG A 237 2.22 32.17 0.08
N ASP A 238 3.36 32.69 -0.36
CA ASP A 238 4.05 32.14 -1.51
C ASP A 238 4.57 30.72 -1.22
N ILE A 239 4.46 29.84 -2.21
CA ILE A 239 4.93 28.46 -2.20
C ILE A 239 6.05 28.34 -3.23
N CYS A 240 7.27 28.07 -2.77
CA CYS A 240 8.47 28.01 -3.61
C CYS A 240 8.67 29.30 -4.44
N GLY A 241 8.46 30.47 -3.82
CA GLY A 241 8.59 31.78 -4.47
C GLY A 241 7.51 32.07 -5.52
N GLN A 242 6.42 31.30 -5.54
CA GLN A 242 5.28 31.53 -6.42
C GLN A 242 4.00 31.74 -5.61
N PRO A 243 3.06 32.57 -6.08
CA PRO A 243 1.76 32.72 -5.44
C PRO A 243 1.03 31.37 -5.28
N ALA A 244 0.40 31.16 -4.12
CA ALA A 244 -0.26 29.90 -3.76
C ALA A 244 -1.25 29.37 -4.81
N HIS A 245 -2.00 30.27 -5.44
CA HIS A 245 -3.02 29.94 -6.45
C HIS A 245 -2.49 29.23 -7.69
N ARG A 246 -1.17 29.20 -7.92
CA ARG A 246 -0.56 28.42 -9.01
C ARG A 246 -0.42 26.94 -8.70
N ARG A 247 -0.42 26.57 -7.42
CA ARG A 247 -0.22 25.19 -6.95
C ARG A 247 -1.46 24.60 -6.29
N ILE A 248 -2.33 25.47 -5.78
CA ILE A 248 -3.55 25.07 -5.08
C ILE A 248 -4.75 25.32 -5.98
N LYS A 249 -5.68 24.37 -5.97
CA LYS A 249 -6.97 24.52 -6.63
C LYS A 249 -7.68 25.78 -6.13
N SER A 250 -8.09 26.66 -7.04
CA SER A 250 -8.86 27.85 -6.68
C SER A 250 -10.26 27.49 -6.19
N GLY A 251 -10.80 28.28 -5.27
CA GLY A 251 -12.13 28.13 -4.71
C GLY A 251 -12.35 29.08 -3.54
N THR A 252 -13.59 29.18 -3.07
CA THR A 252 -13.95 29.96 -1.88
C THR A 252 -13.70 29.17 -0.60
N LEU A 253 -13.59 29.87 0.53
CA LEU A 253 -13.45 29.24 1.84
C LEU A 253 -14.65 28.33 2.15
N GLN A 254 -15.86 28.76 1.79
CA GLN A 254 -17.08 27.99 2.02
C GLN A 254 -17.09 26.68 1.20
N GLU A 255 -16.68 26.71 -0.07
CA GLU A 255 -16.56 25.51 -0.91
C GLU A 255 -15.53 24.54 -0.33
N SER A 256 -14.39 25.05 0.13
CA SER A 256 -13.37 24.25 0.82
C SER A 256 -13.95 23.55 2.05
N LEU A 257 -14.53 24.29 2.99
CA LEU A 257 -15.08 23.74 4.23
C LEU A 257 -16.18 22.71 3.95
N THR A 258 -17.07 23.00 2.98
CA THR A 258 -18.15 22.07 2.59
C THR A 258 -17.59 20.75 2.07
N LEU A 259 -16.58 20.81 1.18
CA LEU A 259 -15.96 19.62 0.62
C LEU A 259 -15.19 18.83 1.70
N GLN A 260 -14.46 19.52 2.58
CA GLN A 260 -13.76 18.90 3.69
C GLN A 260 -14.73 18.17 4.64
N HIS A 261 -15.84 18.81 5.04
CA HIS A 261 -16.89 18.21 5.87
C HIS A 261 -17.42 16.92 5.24
N GLN A 262 -17.71 16.92 3.94
CA GLN A 262 -18.20 15.73 3.22
C GLN A 262 -17.20 14.58 3.27
N ILE A 263 -15.90 14.88 3.08
CA ILE A 263 -14.83 13.88 3.16
C ILE A 263 -14.71 13.36 4.59
N TYR A 264 -14.75 14.24 5.60
CA TYR A 264 -14.70 13.84 7.01
C TYR A 264 -15.88 12.96 7.43
N VAL A 265 -17.11 13.27 6.99
CA VAL A 265 -18.27 12.38 7.21
C VAL A 265 -17.99 10.99 6.67
N LYS A 266 -17.42 10.89 5.47
CA LYS A 266 -17.16 9.61 4.83
C LYS A 266 -16.05 8.83 5.53
N LEU A 267 -14.94 9.49 5.87
CA LEU A 267 -13.85 8.88 6.63
C LEU A 267 -14.32 8.47 8.04
N GLY A 268 -15.13 9.30 8.71
CA GLY A 268 -15.69 9.03 10.04
C GLY A 268 -16.62 7.81 10.07
N GLY A 269 -17.20 7.43 8.93
CA GLY A 269 -17.97 6.19 8.77
C GLY A 269 -17.11 4.92 8.81
N LEU A 270 -15.80 5.00 8.62
CA LEU A 270 -14.87 3.87 8.63
C LEU A 270 -14.42 3.54 10.07
N VAL A 271 -15.37 3.25 10.95
CA VAL A 271 -15.17 3.08 12.41
C VAL A 271 -14.22 1.95 12.82
N LYS A 272 -13.78 1.11 11.87
CA LYS A 272 -12.81 0.03 12.10
C LYS A 272 -11.37 0.44 11.81
N LEU A 273 -11.14 1.66 11.31
CA LEU A 273 -9.79 2.15 11.03
C LEU A 273 -8.94 2.13 12.29
N ARG A 274 -7.78 1.47 12.16
CA ARG A 274 -6.65 1.53 13.10
C ARG A 274 -5.49 2.37 12.54
N GLU A 275 -5.44 2.58 11.23
CA GLU A 275 -4.42 3.41 10.59
C GLU A 275 -5.05 4.27 9.51
N LEU A 276 -4.83 5.58 9.61
CA LEU A 276 -5.24 6.58 8.63
C LEU A 276 -4.04 7.45 8.26
N THR A 277 -3.44 7.18 7.11
CA THR A 277 -2.27 7.91 6.61
C THR A 277 -2.64 8.63 5.32
N LEU A 278 -2.76 9.94 5.42
CA LEU A 278 -3.14 10.84 4.34
C LEU A 278 -1.94 11.62 3.78
N GLY A 279 -0.93 11.81 4.62
CA GLY A 279 0.36 12.39 4.28
C GLY A 279 1.38 11.30 4.05
N LEU A 280 2.36 11.55 3.19
CA LEU A 280 3.39 10.57 2.86
C LEU A 280 4.75 11.17 3.15
N PRO A 281 5.58 10.51 4.00
CA PRO A 281 6.89 11.04 4.30
C PRO A 281 7.73 11.08 3.03
N LEU A 282 8.28 12.25 2.76
CA LEU A 282 9.31 12.47 1.76
C LEU A 282 10.63 11.95 2.34
N ASP A 283 11.22 10.99 1.64
CA ASP A 283 12.56 10.51 1.98
C ASP A 283 13.61 11.51 1.49
N VAL A 284 13.74 12.61 2.23
CA VAL A 284 14.74 13.67 1.99
C VAL A 284 16.17 13.22 2.26
N SER A 285 16.37 12.03 2.84
CA SER A 285 17.71 11.50 3.10
C SER A 285 18.46 11.10 1.82
N LYS A 286 17.76 11.02 0.70
CA LYS A 286 18.35 10.73 -0.61
C LYS A 286 19.04 11.97 -1.15
N SER A 287 20.28 11.77 -1.62
CA SER A 287 21.30 12.77 -1.97
C SER A 287 20.90 13.91 -2.93
N ASP A 288 19.70 13.85 -3.51
CA ASP A 288 19.29 14.71 -4.60
C ASP A 288 18.23 15.75 -4.17
N PHE A 289 17.78 15.74 -2.91
CA PHE A 289 16.83 16.73 -2.38
C PHE A 289 17.54 17.82 -1.59
N GLU A 290 17.39 19.07 -2.01
CA GLU A 290 17.71 20.22 -1.17
C GLU A 290 16.56 20.44 -0.18
N PRO A 291 16.79 20.95 1.06
CA PRO A 291 15.72 21.27 2.00
C PRO A 291 14.62 22.17 1.42
N ARG A 292 14.97 23.05 0.47
CA ARG A 292 14.01 23.90 -0.26
C ARG A 292 13.00 23.12 -1.10
N ASP A 293 13.32 21.89 -1.45
CA ASP A 293 12.45 21.01 -2.20
C ASP A 293 11.32 20.44 -1.34
N GLN A 294 11.43 20.45 -0.01
CA GLN A 294 10.36 19.96 0.85
C GLN A 294 9.07 20.78 0.68
N ALA A 295 9.20 22.12 0.66
CA ALA A 295 8.08 23.01 0.35
C ALA A 295 7.54 22.80 -1.07
N TYR A 296 8.34 22.28 -2.00
CA TYR A 296 7.91 21.98 -3.35
C TYR A 296 6.99 20.76 -3.41
N TYR A 297 7.30 19.75 -2.60
CA TYR A 297 6.61 18.45 -2.58
C TYR A 297 5.52 18.32 -1.53
N ARG A 298 5.42 19.26 -0.59
CA ARG A 298 4.33 19.31 0.38
C ARG A 298 2.96 19.32 -0.32
N GLN A 299 2.03 18.56 0.25
CA GLN A 299 0.65 18.48 -0.20
C GLN A 299 -0.15 19.67 0.35
N PHE A 300 -0.37 20.71 -0.47
CA PHE A 300 -1.11 21.91 -0.06
C PHE A 300 -2.62 21.80 -0.27
N ASP A 301 -3.08 21.03 -1.25
CA ASP A 301 -4.49 20.87 -1.62
C ASP A 301 -5.16 19.71 -0.87
N CYS A 302 -4.92 19.64 0.44
CA CYS A 302 -5.33 18.57 1.36
C CYS A 302 -6.30 19.04 2.45
N LEU A 303 -6.73 18.10 3.30
CA LEU A 303 -7.54 18.36 4.49
C LEU A 303 -6.77 19.23 5.48
N ALA A 304 -7.41 20.27 6.03
CA ALA A 304 -6.79 21.23 6.94
C ALA A 304 -6.54 20.65 8.34
N MET A 305 -7.31 19.63 8.75
CA MET A 305 -7.21 18.97 10.06
C MET A 305 -7.49 19.89 11.25
N THR A 306 -8.47 20.79 11.11
CA THR A 306 -8.98 21.66 12.19
C THR A 306 -10.41 21.32 12.59
N LEU A 307 -10.83 21.70 13.79
CA LEU A 307 -12.22 21.56 14.22
C LEU A 307 -13.19 22.29 13.28
N ASP A 308 -12.84 23.49 12.83
CA ASP A 308 -13.67 24.29 11.92
C ASP A 308 -13.85 23.58 10.55
N SER A 309 -12.81 22.86 10.11
CA SER A 309 -12.85 22.04 8.89
C SER A 309 -13.63 20.73 9.03
N GLY A 310 -14.05 20.35 10.24
CA GLY A 310 -14.84 19.15 10.51
C GLY A 310 -14.06 17.97 11.11
N LEU A 311 -12.89 18.21 11.74
CA LEU A 311 -12.13 17.17 12.44
C LEU A 311 -12.99 16.42 13.48
N ASP A 312 -13.94 17.11 14.12
CA ASP A 312 -14.85 16.55 15.12
C ASP A 312 -15.77 15.43 14.58
N LEU A 313 -15.98 15.39 13.27
CA LEU A 313 -16.74 14.34 12.58
C LEU A 313 -16.01 12.99 12.59
N LEU A 314 -14.69 12.99 12.86
CA LEU A 314 -13.89 11.78 13.00
C LEU A 314 -13.85 11.22 14.43
N ARG A 315 -14.64 11.75 15.37
CA ARG A 315 -14.70 11.28 16.77
C ARG A 315 -15.03 9.79 16.92
N GLY A 316 -15.72 9.20 15.92
CA GLY A 316 -16.07 7.78 15.91
C GLY A 316 -14.89 6.83 15.68
N LEU A 317 -13.74 7.35 15.23
CA LEU A 317 -12.54 6.58 14.91
C LEU A 317 -11.70 6.25 16.17
N GLY A 318 -12.33 5.81 17.25
CA GLY A 318 -11.67 5.54 18.54
C GLY A 318 -10.70 4.35 18.54
N ARG A 319 -10.56 3.65 17.41
CA ARG A 319 -9.60 2.53 17.22
C ARG A 319 -8.29 2.96 16.55
N LEU A 320 -8.16 4.23 16.16
CA LEU A 320 -6.96 4.74 15.53
C LEU A 320 -5.74 4.54 16.43
N GLN A 321 -4.70 4.00 15.82
CA GLN A 321 -3.37 3.78 16.39
C GLN A 321 -2.33 4.64 15.68
N VAL A 322 -2.51 4.89 14.38
CA VAL A 322 -1.60 5.71 13.56
C VAL A 322 -2.42 6.70 12.75
N VAL A 323 -2.02 7.97 12.82
CA VAL A 323 -2.55 9.05 11.98
C VAL A 323 -1.37 9.73 11.27
N GLY A 324 -1.12 9.34 10.03
CA GLY A 324 0.00 9.85 9.24
C GLY A 324 -0.38 11.06 8.40
N LEU A 325 0.16 12.22 8.75
CA LEU A 325 -0.07 13.54 8.14
C LEU A 325 1.24 14.19 7.69
N GLN A 326 2.27 13.40 7.45
CA GLN A 326 3.58 13.86 7.01
C GLN A 326 3.49 14.62 5.68
N ASP A 327 4.24 15.72 5.59
CA ASP A 327 4.34 16.56 4.39
C ASP A 327 2.99 17.04 3.83
N MET A 328 2.02 17.29 4.70
CA MET A 328 0.76 17.96 4.41
C MET A 328 0.71 19.38 5.00
N GLU A 329 0.04 20.32 4.33
CA GLU A 329 -0.26 21.64 4.90
C GLU A 329 -1.49 21.59 5.82
N ILE A 330 -1.28 21.14 7.06
CA ILE A 330 -2.29 20.96 8.12
C ILE A 330 -2.16 22.00 9.25
N TYR A 331 -3.14 22.02 10.15
CA TYR A 331 -3.17 22.87 11.37
C TYR A 331 -3.71 22.10 12.61
N ILE A 332 -3.32 20.83 12.76
CA ILE A 332 -3.76 19.98 13.90
C ILE A 332 -3.03 20.32 15.21
N ASP A 333 -2.00 21.16 15.15
CA ASP A 333 -1.11 21.56 16.24
C ASP A 333 -1.67 22.65 17.16
N GLY A 334 -2.84 23.21 16.85
CA GLY A 334 -3.54 24.17 17.72
C GLY A 334 -4.00 23.55 19.05
N ASP A 335 -4.03 24.36 20.12
CA ASP A 335 -4.41 23.89 21.47
C ASP A 335 -5.77 23.19 21.51
N ARG A 336 -6.76 23.70 20.75
CA ARG A 336 -8.11 23.15 20.67
C ARG A 336 -8.11 21.77 19.99
N GLU A 337 -7.40 21.64 18.88
CA GLU A 337 -7.24 20.40 18.12
C GLU A 337 -6.48 19.35 18.95
N GLN A 338 -5.42 19.74 19.66
CA GLN A 338 -4.64 18.84 20.52
C GLN A 338 -5.45 18.33 21.72
N GLU A 339 -6.24 19.18 22.37
CA GLU A 339 -7.17 18.74 23.42
C GLU A 339 -8.20 17.75 22.85
N TRP A 340 -8.78 18.07 21.69
CA TRP A 340 -9.75 17.21 21.03
C TRP A 340 -9.16 15.83 20.68
N VAL A 341 -7.94 15.79 20.14
CA VAL A 341 -7.21 14.55 19.81
C VAL A 341 -6.98 13.72 21.07
N ARG A 342 -6.54 14.33 22.17
CA ARG A 342 -6.31 13.63 23.45
C ARG A 342 -7.59 13.01 23.99
N GLU A 343 -8.72 13.71 23.85
CA GLU A 343 -10.02 13.23 24.32
C GLU A 343 -10.56 12.08 23.44
N HIS A 344 -10.47 12.20 22.12
CA HIS A 344 -11.19 11.31 21.20
C HIS A 344 -10.32 10.20 20.58
N TRP A 345 -9.01 10.42 20.45
CA TRP A 345 -8.05 9.47 19.90
C TRP A 345 -6.90 9.17 20.89
N PRO A 346 -7.20 8.72 22.12
CA PRO A 346 -6.21 8.59 23.20
C PRO A 346 -5.11 7.55 22.91
N HIS A 347 -5.26 6.72 21.89
CA HIS A 347 -4.32 5.68 21.50
C HIS A 347 -3.60 5.96 20.17
N ALA A 348 -3.94 7.06 19.50
CA ALA A 348 -3.37 7.38 18.21
C ALA A 348 -2.00 8.06 18.37
N ARG A 349 -1.01 7.56 17.65
CA ARG A 349 0.22 8.30 17.35
C ARG A 349 -0.04 9.15 16.11
N ILE A 350 0.00 10.46 16.26
CA ILE A 350 -0.03 11.38 15.12
C ILE A 350 1.41 11.57 14.64
N GLU A 351 1.62 11.39 13.35
CA GLU A 351 2.91 11.58 12.70
C GLU A 351 2.77 12.72 11.70
N TRP A 352 3.56 13.78 11.84
CA TRP A 352 3.51 14.94 10.94
C TRP A 352 4.89 15.57 10.80
N THR A 353 5.07 16.36 9.74
CA THR A 353 6.28 17.13 9.51
C THR A 353 6.11 18.52 10.12
N ASP A 354 7.03 18.94 10.99
CA ASP A 354 7.04 20.29 11.54
C ASP A 354 7.40 21.32 10.45
N LYS A 355 6.60 22.39 10.33
CA LYS A 355 6.80 23.51 9.40
C LYS A 355 8.06 24.31 9.71
N SER A 356 8.55 24.27 10.95
CA SER A 356 9.76 24.99 11.38
C SER A 356 11.00 24.55 10.58
N VAL A 357 11.02 23.30 10.11
CA VAL A 357 12.10 22.71 9.31
C VAL A 357 12.21 23.39 7.93
N ASP A 358 11.09 23.80 7.32
CA ASP A 358 11.09 24.41 5.97
C ASP A 358 11.77 25.79 5.93
N LEU A 359 11.76 26.51 7.06
CA LEU A 359 12.23 27.88 7.12
C LEU A 359 13.75 27.96 7.28
N GLY A 360 14.45 26.84 7.49
CA GLY A 360 15.89 26.83 7.73
C GLY A 360 16.30 27.61 9.00
N ILE A 361 15.36 27.83 9.92
CA ILE A 361 15.59 28.59 11.17
C ILE A 361 16.20 27.68 12.26
N GLY A 362 16.36 26.38 12.00
CA GLY A 362 16.80 25.37 12.97
C GLY A 362 18.29 25.33 13.33
N GLU A 363 19.18 26.10 12.71
CA GLU A 363 20.63 26.05 13.00
C GLU A 363 21.29 27.43 13.21
N LEU A 364 20.70 28.30 14.05
CA LEU A 364 21.40 29.50 14.52
C LEU A 364 21.12 29.89 16.00
N TRP A 365 20.63 28.95 16.83
CA TRP A 365 20.49 29.16 18.28
C TRP A 365 21.19 28.05 19.08
N GLU A 366 22.51 27.94 18.92
CA GLU A 366 23.39 27.48 20.01
C GLU A 366 23.69 28.70 20.90
N GLY A 367 22.69 29.13 21.67
CA GLY A 367 22.90 30.10 22.74
C GLY A 367 23.26 29.36 24.01
N GLU A 368 24.53 29.41 24.40
CA GLU A 368 25.00 29.09 25.75
C GLU A 368 24.08 29.77 26.78
N LEU A 369 23.31 28.94 27.50
CA LEU A 369 22.79 29.34 28.80
C LEU A 369 23.95 29.20 29.79
N ASP A 370 24.75 30.26 29.90
CA ASP A 370 25.63 30.49 31.04
C ASP A 370 24.76 30.75 32.28
N ASP A 371 24.88 29.87 33.27
CA ASP A 371 24.53 30.10 34.68
C ASP A 371 25.69 30.75 35.44
#